data_AF-A0A1F4B819-F1
#
_entry.id   AF-A0A1F4B819-F1
#
_cell.length_a   1.000
_cell.length_b   1.000
_cell.length_c   1.000
_cell.angle_alpha   90.00
_cell.angle_beta   90.00
_cell.angle_gamma   90.00
#
_symmetry.space_group_name_H-M   'P 1'
#
loop_
_entity.id
_entity.type
_entity.pdbx_description
1 polymer ?
#
loop_
_entity_poly.entity_id
_entity_poly.type
_entity_poly.pdbx_seq_one_letter_code
_entity_poly.pdbx_strand_id
1 'polypeptide(L)' 'MVERASQGKTTLITRHGKPYAALVPPSQAQARRGESFVSLRGSGKGLYGKVARYIDALRREWD' A
#
# COMPACT_ATOMS: atom_id res chain seq x y z
N MET A 1 7.56 20.51 -15.47
CA MET A 1 7.60 19.69 -14.23
C MET A 1 7.40 18.21 -14.53
N VAL A 2 6.34 17.84 -15.26
CA VAL A 2 6.06 16.46 -15.71
C VAL A 2 7.23 15.81 -16.46
N GLU A 3 7.86 16.56 -17.37
CA GLU A 3 9.01 16.09 -18.16
C GLU A 3 10.27 15.75 -17.32
N ARG A 4 10.46 16.39 -16.16
CA ARG A 4 11.60 16.06 -15.29
C ARG A 4 11.38 14.73 -14.55
N ALA A 5 10.13 14.43 -14.20
CA ALA A 5 9.79 13.16 -13.57
C ALA A 5 9.89 11.99 -14.56
N SER A 6 9.53 12.18 -15.83
CA SER A 6 9.75 11.13 -16.85
C SER A 6 11.25 10.87 -17.11
N GLN A 7 12.12 11.87 -16.87
CA GLN A 7 13.57 11.76 -16.95
C GLN A 7 14.25 11.21 -15.67
N GLY A 8 13.49 10.72 -14.70
CA GLY A 8 14.06 10.13 -13.47
C GLY A 8 14.28 11.11 -12.31
N LYS A 9 13.95 12.40 -12.47
CA LYS A 9 14.19 13.43 -11.43
C LYS A 9 12.95 13.62 -10.56
N THR A 10 13.07 13.26 -9.28
CA THR A 10 12.05 13.52 -8.26
C THR A 10 11.92 15.01 -7.98
N THR A 11 10.71 15.54 -8.08
CA THR A 11 10.41 16.94 -7.79
C THR A 11 9.45 17.04 -6.61
N LEU A 12 9.87 17.75 -5.56
CA LEU A 12 9.06 18.03 -4.38
C LEU A 12 8.14 19.23 -4.61
N ILE A 13 6.85 19.04 -4.39
CA ILE A 13 5.83 20.09 -4.36
C ILE A 13 5.68 20.54 -2.92
N THR A 14 5.99 21.81 -2.65
CA THR A 14 5.86 22.42 -1.33
C THR A 14 4.71 23.42 -1.29
N ARG A 15 4.04 23.53 -0.15
CA ARG A 15 3.05 24.58 0.16
C ARG A 15 3.47 25.26 1.46
N HIS A 16 3.70 26.57 1.43
CA HIS A 16 4.25 27.34 2.56
C HIS A 16 5.56 26.75 3.11
N GLY A 17 6.48 26.33 2.23
CA GLY A 17 7.75 25.72 2.60
C GLY A 17 7.65 24.29 3.14
N LYS A 18 6.43 23.76 3.34
CA LYS A 18 6.23 22.38 3.79
C LYS A 18 6.04 21.44 2.59
N PRO A 19 6.78 20.32 2.52
CA PRO A 19 6.58 19.32 1.47
C PRO A 19 5.18 18.72 1.58
N TYR A 20 4.43 18.77 0.47
CA TYR A 20 3.03 18.34 0.40
C TYR A 20 2.83 17.15 -0.54
N ALA A 21 3.58 17.11 -1.65
CA ALA A 21 3.54 16.00 -2.59
C ALA A 21 4.90 15.86 -3.28
N ALA A 22 5.15 14.71 -3.90
CA ALA A 22 6.31 14.48 -4.74
C ALA A 22 5.84 13.93 -6.10
N LEU A 23 6.42 14.47 -7.17
CA LEU A 23 6.29 13.91 -8.50
C LEU A 23 7.52 13.04 -8.77
N VAL A 24 7.30 11.73 -8.93
CA VAL A 24 8.35 10.72 -9.07
C VAL A 24 8.13 9.87 -10.33
N PRO A 25 9.18 9.24 -10.88
CA PRO A 25 9.02 8.23 -11.92
C PRO A 25 8.14 7.07 -11.43
N PRO A 26 7.30 6.45 -12.29
CA PRO A 26 6.45 5.33 -11.89
C PRO A 26 7.20 4.15 -11.27
N SER A 27 8.43 3.87 -11.73
CA SER A 27 9.29 2.81 -11.17
C SER A 27 9.72 3.07 -9.73
N GLN A 28 9.76 4.34 -9.31
CA GLN A 28 10.12 4.76 -7.96
C GLN A 28 8.88 4.99 -7.08
N ALA A 29 7.70 5.11 -7.68
CA ALA A 29 6.42 5.11 -6.97
C ALA A 29 6.10 3.69 -6.46
N GLN A 30 6.79 3.24 -5.40
CA GLN A 30 6.30 2.14 -4.58
C GLN A 30 5.08 2.63 -3.79
N ALA A 31 3.93 2.63 -4.44
CA ALA A 31 2.68 2.60 -3.71
C ALA A 31 2.66 1.26 -2.97
N ARG A 32 2.76 1.29 -1.63
CA ARG A 32 2.21 0.20 -0.82
C ARG A 32 0.74 0.14 -1.19
N ARG A 33 0.38 -0.72 -2.15
CA ARG A 33 -1.01 -1.08 -2.38
C ARG A 33 -1.49 -1.67 -1.08
N GLY A 34 -2.19 -0.86 -0.28
CA GLY A 34 -2.93 -1.38 0.85
C GLY A 34 -3.82 -2.49 0.32
N GLU A 35 -3.98 -3.56 1.10
CA GLU A 35 -4.94 -4.60 0.77
C GLU A 35 -6.29 -3.93 0.52
N SER A 36 -6.93 -4.25 -0.61
CA SER A 36 -8.20 -3.62 -0.92
C SER A 36 -9.20 -3.98 0.18
N PHE A 37 -10.06 -3.05 0.60
CA PHE A 37 -11.09 -3.36 1.60
C PHE A 37 -11.99 -4.54 1.18
N VAL A 38 -12.12 -4.76 -0.14
CA VAL A 38 -12.81 -5.92 -0.70
C VAL A 38 -12.05 -7.22 -0.41
N SER A 39 -10.72 -7.23 -0.56
CA SER A 39 -9.88 -8.40 -0.23
C SER A 39 -9.89 -8.75 1.26
N LEU A 40 -10.26 -7.80 2.13
CA LEU A 40 -10.39 -8.03 3.56
C LEU A 40 -11.77 -8.61 3.95
N ARG A 41 -12.80 -8.45 3.12
CA ARG A 41 -14.17 -8.87 3.43
C ARG A 41 -14.21 -10.40 3.63
N GLY A 42 -14.66 -10.83 4.80
CA GLY A 42 -14.76 -12.25 5.17
C GLY A 42 -13.46 -12.91 5.63
N SER A 43 -12.29 -12.27 5.42
CA SER A 43 -11.00 -12.80 5.86
C SER A 43 -10.82 -12.72 7.37
N GLY A 44 -11.33 -11.66 8.01
CA GLY A 44 -11.07 -11.29 9.42
C GLY A 44 -9.59 -11.09 9.75
N LYS A 45 -8.75 -10.92 8.72
CA LYS A 45 -7.31 -10.73 8.85
C LYS A 45 -7.00 -9.51 9.73
N GLY A 46 -6.16 -9.71 10.74
CA GLY A 46 -5.83 -8.67 11.72
C GLY A 46 -6.80 -8.53 12.90
N LEU A 47 -7.96 -9.21 12.89
CA LEU A 47 -8.94 -9.16 13.99
C LEU A 47 -8.82 -10.33 14.98
N TYR A 48 -8.16 -11.42 14.57
CA TYR A 48 -8.10 -12.66 15.37
C TYR A 48 -6.92 -12.74 16.36
N GLY A 49 -6.04 -11.75 16.40
CA GLY A 49 -4.90 -11.72 17.32
C GLY A 49 -4.10 -13.03 17.32
N LYS A 50 -3.80 -13.58 18.51
CA LYS A 50 -3.01 -14.81 18.67
C LYS A 50 -3.66 -16.06 18.08
N VAL A 51 -4.98 -16.10 17.93
CA VAL A 51 -5.71 -17.29 17.42
C VAL A 51 -5.81 -17.33 15.90
N ALA A 52 -5.33 -16.30 15.19
CA ALA A 52 -5.34 -16.23 13.74
C ALA A 52 -4.74 -17.48 13.08
N ARG A 53 -3.62 -17.99 13.62
CA ARG A 53 -2.93 -19.18 13.10
C ARG A 53 -3.81 -20.45 13.15
N TYR A 54 -4.68 -20.58 14.15
CA TYR A 54 -5.55 -21.74 14.29
C TYR A 54 -6.74 -21.67 13.33
N ILE A 55 -7.31 -20.48 13.15
CA ILE A 55 -8.39 -20.23 12.18
C ILE A 55 -7.90 -20.50 10.75
N ASP A 56 -6.68 -20.07 10.42
CA ASP A 56 -6.09 -20.34 9.11
C ASP A 56 -5.83 -21.84 8.87
N ALA A 57 -5.51 -22.61 9.93
CA ALA A 57 -5.37 -24.06 9.83
C ALA A 57 -6.72 -24.73 9.53
N LEU A 58 -7.77 -24.37 10.28
CA LEU A 58 -9.12 -24.89 10.08
C LEU A 58 -9.67 -24.57 8.67
N ARG A 59 -9.39 -23.37 8.14
CA ARG A 59 -9.79 -22.99 6.78
C ARG A 59 -9.13 -23.86 5.72
N ARG A 60 -7.84 -24.16 5.86
CA ARG A 60 -7.11 -25.02 4.93
C ARG A 60 -7.57 -26.48 4.93
N GLU A 61 -8.25 -26.93 5.99
CA GLU A 61 -8.85 -28.27 6.01
C GLU A 61 -10.13 -28.36 5.17
N TRP A 62 -10.73 -27.21 4.82
CA TRP A 62 -11.99 -27.12 4.08
C TRP A 62 -11.79 -26.77 2.58
N ASP A 63 -10.58 -26.38 2.18
CA ASP A 63 -10.14 -26.17 0.79
C ASP A 63 -9.50 -27.45 0.24
#